data_AF-A0A381V4W1-F1
#
_entry.id   AF-A0A381V4W1-F1
#
_cell.length_a   1.000
_cell.length_b   1.000
_cell.length_c   1.000
_cell.angle_alpha   90.00
_cell.angle_beta   90.00
_cell.angle_gamma   90.00
#
_symmetry.space_group_name_H-M   'P 1'
#
loop_
_entity.id
_entity.type
_entity.pdbx_description
1 polymer ?
#
loop_
_entity_poly.entity_id
_entity_poly.type
_entity_poly.pdbx_seq_one_letter_code
_entity_poly.pdbx_strand_id
1 'polypeptide(L)'
;MAEVVVGTLVLATLCAIGCTVASLFPGMAGRLATKHMMETMDKAALVGASLGLAFLPIAILSGSFAADNTVTNALLYNKFVYSGLALGFWAAYVIGRVRFGPDVWQVRPLSALQGVTAVMAFLMTTMASSIGGKLVRDESLFDLLPIWLPSDSATVLNPMISAVLMLIGIAALVVVFRLGPKAERISLD
;
A
#
# COMPACT_ATOMS: atom_id res chain seq x y z
N MET A 1 14.44 11.36 4.33
CA MET A 1 13.98 9.98 4.67
C MET A 1 12.62 9.68 4.06
N ALA A 2 11.58 10.51 4.27
CA ALA A 2 10.26 10.30 3.67
C ALA A 2 10.28 10.17 2.14
N GLU A 3 11.09 10.97 1.43
CA GLU A 3 11.23 10.89 -0.03
C GLU A 3 11.77 9.54 -0.51
N VAL A 4 12.70 8.93 0.23
CA VAL A 4 13.24 7.60 -0.10
C VAL A 4 12.15 6.54 0.08
N VAL A 5 11.37 6.63 1.16
CA VAL A 5 10.22 5.72 1.39
C VAL A 5 9.21 5.85 0.27
N VAL A 6 8.77 7.07 -0.05
CA VAL A 6 7.80 7.31 -1.13
C VAL A 6 8.35 6.83 -2.47
N GLY A 7 9.60 7.13 -2.80
CA GLY A 7 10.25 6.68 -4.03
C GLY A 7 10.31 5.14 -4.15
N THR A 8 10.64 4.45 -3.06
CA THR A 8 10.64 2.96 -3.05
C THR A 8 9.24 2.37 -3.19
N LEU A 9 8.22 2.99 -2.59
CA LEU A 9 6.84 2.53 -2.68
C LEU A 9 6.22 2.80 -4.05
N VAL A 10 6.57 3.92 -4.71
CA VAL A 10 6.19 4.22 -6.10
C VAL A 10 6.83 3.21 -7.05
N LEU A 11 8.13 2.93 -6.89
CA LEU A 11 8.80 1.92 -7.71
C LEU A 11 8.14 0.55 -7.50
N ALA A 12 7.83 0.19 -6.25
CA ALA A 12 7.19 -1.08 -5.94
C ALA A 12 5.82 -1.23 -6.60
N THR A 13 5.00 -0.17 -6.61
CA THR A 13 3.70 -0.22 -7.29
C THR A 13 3.80 -0.24 -8.79
N LEU A 14 4.68 0.55 -9.40
CA LEU A 14 4.89 0.51 -10.85
C LEU A 14 5.35 -0.87 -11.31
N CYS A 15 6.28 -1.49 -10.58
CA CYS A 15 6.73 -2.84 -10.86
C CYS A 15 5.60 -3.87 -10.66
N ALA A 16 4.81 -3.78 -9.58
CA ALA A 16 3.67 -4.67 -9.35
C ALA A 16 2.57 -4.54 -10.42
N ILE A 17 2.26 -3.30 -10.85
CA ILE A 17 1.31 -3.03 -11.94
C ILE A 17 1.84 -3.62 -13.24
N GLY A 18 3.13 -3.43 -13.54
CA GLY A 18 3.76 -4.01 -14.72
C GLY A 18 3.65 -5.54 -14.76
N CYS A 19 3.92 -6.22 -13.63
CA CYS A 19 3.72 -7.66 -13.51
C CYS A 19 2.25 -8.07 -13.67
N THR A 20 1.30 -7.29 -13.15
CA THR A 20 -0.14 -7.54 -13.25
C THR A 20 -0.67 -7.34 -14.67
N VAL A 21 -0.21 -6.31 -15.37
CA VAL A 21 -0.60 -6.04 -16.76
C VAL A 21 -0.02 -7.13 -17.68
N ALA A 22 1.22 -7.56 -17.42
CA ALA A 22 1.85 -8.65 -18.15
C ALA A 22 1.12 -9.99 -17.97
N SER A 23 0.59 -10.28 -16.78
CA SER A 23 -0.17 -11.51 -16.52
C SER A 23 -1.61 -11.47 -17.07
N LEU A 24 -2.26 -10.30 -17.10
CA LEU A 24 -3.63 -10.15 -17.58
C LEU A 24 -3.72 -9.99 -19.12
N PHE A 25 -2.76 -9.30 -19.74
CA PHE A 25 -2.78 -8.98 -21.17
C PHE A 25 -1.51 -9.47 -21.89
N PRO A 26 -1.35 -10.80 -22.07
CA PRO A 26 -0.16 -11.37 -22.70
C PRO A 26 0.09 -10.86 -24.13
N GLY A 27 -0.95 -10.45 -24.87
CA GLY A 27 -0.84 -9.90 -26.22
C GLY A 27 -0.31 -8.46 -26.30
N MET A 28 -0.50 -7.65 -25.26
CA MET A 28 0.00 -6.27 -25.18
C MET A 28 1.40 -6.21 -24.57
N ALA A 29 1.76 -7.26 -23.82
CA ALA A 29 2.99 -7.36 -23.06
C ALA A 29 4.16 -8.04 -23.79
N GLY A 30 4.07 -8.32 -25.11
CA GLY A 30 5.12 -9.05 -25.85
C GLY A 30 6.56 -8.50 -25.70
N ARG A 31 6.72 -7.21 -25.32
CA ARG A 31 8.02 -6.60 -24.95
C ARG A 31 8.30 -6.59 -23.44
N LEU A 32 7.28 -6.49 -22.59
CA LEU A 32 7.38 -6.41 -21.12
C LEU A 32 7.46 -7.80 -20.46
N ALA A 33 6.93 -8.83 -21.12
CA ALA A 33 6.78 -10.20 -20.65
C ALA A 33 8.02 -11.08 -20.91
N THR A 34 9.18 -10.48 -21.19
CA THR A 34 10.43 -11.26 -21.17
C THR A 34 10.60 -11.80 -19.77
N LYS A 35 10.75 -13.13 -19.59
CA LYS A 35 10.84 -13.78 -18.27
C LYS A 35 11.80 -13.06 -17.31
N HIS A 36 12.96 -12.64 -17.82
CA HIS A 36 13.96 -11.90 -17.06
C HIS A 36 13.49 -10.51 -16.59
N MET A 37 12.69 -9.80 -17.39
CA MET A 37 12.14 -8.50 -17.03
C MET A 37 11.04 -8.65 -15.96
N MET A 38 10.16 -9.64 -16.09
CA MET A 38 9.15 -9.91 -15.05
C MET A 38 9.77 -10.32 -13.72
N GLU A 39 10.83 -11.14 -13.74
CA GLU A 39 11.50 -11.58 -12.52
C GLU A 39 12.23 -10.43 -11.81
N THR A 40 12.88 -9.55 -12.58
CA THR A 40 13.55 -8.36 -12.02
C THR A 40 12.54 -7.35 -11.48
N MET A 41 11.43 -7.11 -12.17
CA MET A 41 10.35 -6.25 -11.69
C MET A 41 9.69 -6.81 -10.42
N ASP A 42 9.44 -8.12 -10.37
CA ASP A 42 8.87 -8.76 -9.18
C ASP A 42 9.79 -8.64 -7.96
N LYS A 43 11.09 -8.94 -8.14
CA LYS A 43 12.09 -8.77 -7.08
C LYS A 43 12.20 -7.30 -6.63
N ALA A 44 12.20 -6.36 -7.58
CA ALA A 44 12.22 -4.94 -7.28
C ALA A 44 10.97 -4.50 -6.51
N ALA A 45 9.79 -5.02 -6.87
CA ALA A 45 8.55 -4.73 -6.18
C ALA A 45 8.57 -5.27 -4.74
N LEU A 46 9.06 -6.48 -4.53
CA LEU A 46 9.18 -7.08 -3.21
C LEU A 46 10.18 -6.32 -2.32
N VAL A 47 11.36 -5.98 -2.86
CA VAL A 47 12.39 -5.25 -2.13
C VAL A 47 11.92 -3.83 -1.82
N GLY A 48 11.32 -3.13 -2.79
CA GLY A 48 10.75 -1.80 -2.58
C GLY A 48 9.62 -1.81 -1.55
N ALA A 49 8.71 -2.79 -1.61
CA ALA A 49 7.62 -2.93 -0.64
C ALA A 49 8.12 -3.26 0.76
N SER A 50 9.13 -4.14 0.90
CA SER A 50 9.68 -4.52 2.20
C SER A 50 10.49 -3.39 2.84
N LEU A 51 11.31 -2.68 2.07
CA LEU A 51 12.00 -1.47 2.54
C LEU A 51 10.98 -0.40 2.94
N GLY A 52 10.00 -0.15 2.08
CA GLY A 52 8.93 0.81 2.37
C GLY A 52 8.17 0.46 3.64
N LEU A 53 7.85 -0.82 3.86
CA LEU A 53 7.18 -1.30 5.08
C LEU A 53 8.05 -1.12 6.34
N ALA A 54 9.37 -1.29 6.24
CA ALA A 54 10.28 -1.08 7.37
C ALA A 54 10.39 0.41 7.76
N PHE A 55 10.38 1.31 6.78
CA PHE A 55 10.55 2.74 7.02
C PHE A 55 9.24 3.54 7.12
N LEU A 56 8.10 2.98 6.70
CA LEU A 56 6.77 3.60 6.82
C LEU A 56 6.43 3.99 8.26
N PRO A 57 6.61 3.13 9.30
CA PRO A 57 6.32 3.49 10.68
C PRO A 57 7.13 4.70 11.16
N ILE A 58 8.40 4.78 10.75
CA ILE A 58 9.29 5.89 11.08
C ILE A 58 8.80 7.17 10.39
N ALA A 59 8.39 7.08 9.12
CA ALA A 59 7.84 8.22 8.38
C ALA A 59 6.50 8.72 8.97
N ILE A 60 5.64 7.79 9.42
CA ILE A 60 4.36 8.11 10.06
C ILE A 60 4.62 8.86 11.37
N LEU A 61 5.47 8.32 12.25
CA LEU A 61 5.80 8.93 13.54
C LEU A 61 6.45 10.30 13.36
N SER A 62 7.46 10.39 12.48
CA SER A 62 8.13 11.66 12.17
C SER A 62 7.17 12.72 11.65
N GLY A 63 6.19 12.32 10.82
CA GLY A 63 5.19 13.24 10.29
C GLY A 63 4.14 13.68 11.32
N SER A 64 3.93 12.92 12.40
CA SER A 64 3.01 13.29 13.46
C SER A 64 3.64 14.22 14.49
N PHE A 65 4.94 14.07 14.77
CA PHE A 65 5.67 15.01 15.65
C PHE A 65 5.91 16.38 15.01
N ALA A 66 5.91 16.48 13.68
CA ALA A 66 6.07 17.74 12.96
C ALA A 66 4.77 18.54 12.82
N ALA A 67 3.62 17.95 13.16
CA ALA A 67 2.33 18.65 13.13
C ALA A 67 2.17 19.47 14.41
N ASP A 68 1.91 20.76 14.28
CA ASP A 68 1.78 21.67 15.40
C ASP A 68 0.56 21.31 16.27
N ASN A 69 0.63 21.53 17.59
CA ASN A 69 -0.41 21.12 18.55
C ASN A 69 -1.78 21.81 18.35
N THR A 70 -1.87 22.76 17.42
CA THR A 70 -3.07 23.50 17.01
C THR A 70 -3.88 22.80 15.93
N VAL A 71 -3.37 21.70 15.36
CA VAL A 71 -4.03 20.92 14.32
C VAL A 71 -5.28 20.23 14.88
N THR A 72 -6.43 20.49 14.24
CA THR A 72 -7.71 19.87 14.56
C THR A 72 -7.58 18.34 14.68
N ASN A 73 -8.00 17.80 15.84
CA ASN A 73 -7.97 16.37 16.18
C ASN A 73 -8.44 15.44 15.05
N ALA A 74 -9.33 15.92 14.17
CA ALA A 74 -9.88 15.21 13.03
C ALA A 74 -8.89 14.90 11.89
N LEU A 75 -8.05 15.88 11.49
CA LEU A 75 -7.09 15.68 10.40
C LEU A 75 -5.94 14.76 10.81
N LEU A 76 -5.46 14.92 12.04
CA LEU A 76 -4.46 14.03 12.62
C LEU A 76 -4.97 12.58 12.69
N TYR A 77 -6.23 12.42 13.11
CA TYR A 77 -6.87 11.11 13.21
C TYR A 77 -6.95 10.39 11.85
N ASN A 78 -7.45 11.08 10.83
CA ASN A 78 -7.54 10.51 9.48
C ASN A 78 -6.15 10.13 8.94
N LYS A 79 -5.12 10.93 9.20
CA LYS A 79 -3.73 10.60 8.83
C LYS A 79 -3.27 9.27 9.44
N PHE A 80 -3.55 9.04 10.73
CA PHE A 80 -3.21 7.78 11.39
C PHE A 80 -3.97 6.59 10.80
N VAL A 81 -5.27 6.75 10.51
CA VAL A 81 -6.08 5.69 9.87
C VAL A 81 -5.54 5.32 8.50
N TYR A 82 -5.31 6.30 7.61
CA TYR A 82 -4.76 6.05 6.27
C TYR A 82 -3.34 5.47 6.33
N SER A 83 -2.52 5.93 7.27
CA SER A 83 -1.18 5.40 7.52
C SER A 83 -1.20 3.94 7.98
N GLY A 84 -2.14 3.60 8.87
CA GLY A 84 -2.35 2.22 9.33
C GLY A 84 -2.87 1.30 8.23
N LEU A 85 -3.80 1.78 7.40
CA LEU A 85 -4.28 1.05 6.22
C LEU A 85 -3.15 0.84 5.19
N ALA A 86 -2.33 1.86 4.93
CA ALA A 86 -1.16 1.74 4.07
C ALA A 86 -0.19 0.65 4.57
N LEU A 87 0.13 0.66 5.87
CA LEU A 87 0.94 -0.39 6.50
C LEU A 87 0.31 -1.77 6.33
N GLY A 88 -1.00 -1.90 6.56
CA GLY A 88 -1.73 -3.15 6.41
C GLY A 88 -1.69 -3.71 4.99
N PHE A 89 -1.95 -2.87 3.98
CA PHE A 89 -1.91 -3.30 2.58
C PHE A 89 -0.50 -3.63 2.10
N TRP A 90 0.52 -2.86 2.51
CA TRP A 90 1.92 -3.18 2.18
C TRP A 90 2.38 -4.48 2.86
N ALA A 91 1.99 -4.70 4.12
CA ALA A 91 2.24 -5.97 4.80
C ALA A 91 1.53 -7.14 4.10
N ALA A 92 0.26 -6.97 3.72
CA ALA A 92 -0.49 -7.98 2.96
C ALA A 92 0.16 -8.27 1.61
N TYR A 93 0.66 -7.25 0.91
CA TYR A 93 1.41 -7.43 -0.33
C TYR A 93 2.68 -8.26 -0.11
N VAL A 94 3.53 -7.88 0.84
CA VAL A 94 4.79 -8.59 1.14
C VAL A 94 4.52 -10.03 1.58
N ILE A 95 3.57 -10.23 2.51
CA ILE A 95 3.19 -11.56 2.98
C ILE A 95 2.63 -12.39 1.83
N GLY A 96 1.77 -11.83 0.97
CA GLY A 96 1.23 -12.50 -0.21
C GLY A 96 2.34 -12.99 -1.13
N ARG A 97 3.31 -12.13 -1.48
CA ARG A 97 4.46 -12.53 -2.32
C ARG A 97 5.35 -13.59 -1.65
N VAL A 98 5.69 -13.42 -0.38
CA VAL A 98 6.56 -14.37 0.35
C VAL A 98 5.89 -15.73 0.53
N ARG A 99 4.57 -15.73 0.75
CA ARG A 99 3.77 -16.93 1.01
C ARG A 99 3.49 -17.74 -0.25
N PHE A 100 3.05 -17.08 -1.33
CA PHE A 100 2.61 -17.75 -2.55
C PHE A 100 3.72 -17.89 -3.61
N GLY A 101 4.84 -17.18 -3.48
CA GLY A 101 6.01 -17.32 -4.36
C GLY A 101 5.85 -16.64 -5.74
N PRO A 102 6.84 -16.76 -6.64
CA PRO A 102 6.82 -16.14 -7.98
C PRO A 102 5.61 -16.56 -8.84
N ASP A 103 5.00 -17.71 -8.55
CA ASP A 103 3.91 -18.27 -9.34
C ASP A 103 2.55 -17.57 -9.17
N VAL A 104 2.43 -16.64 -8.21
CA VAL A 104 1.28 -15.72 -8.10
C VAL A 104 0.98 -15.01 -9.41
N TRP A 105 2.01 -14.67 -10.18
CA TRP A 105 1.87 -13.95 -11.45
C TRP A 105 1.34 -14.84 -12.58
N GLN A 106 1.43 -16.16 -12.46
CA GLN A 106 0.91 -17.09 -13.46
C GLN A 106 -0.60 -17.29 -13.32
N VAL A 107 -1.13 -17.15 -12.11
CA VAL A 107 -2.55 -17.31 -11.82
C VAL A 107 -3.25 -15.95 -11.90
N ARG A 108 -4.05 -15.73 -12.96
CA ARG A 108 -4.76 -14.46 -13.22
C ARG A 108 -5.46 -13.84 -12.00
N PRO A 109 -6.33 -14.53 -11.26
CA PRO A 109 -7.02 -13.92 -10.11
C PRO A 109 -6.06 -13.54 -8.97
N LEU A 110 -4.99 -14.31 -8.76
CA LEU A 110 -3.98 -14.03 -7.75
C LEU A 110 -3.11 -12.83 -8.14
N SER A 111 -2.71 -12.75 -9.41
CA SER A 111 -1.97 -11.61 -9.96
C SER A 111 -2.79 -10.31 -9.87
N ALA A 112 -4.09 -10.37 -10.18
CA ALA A 112 -4.99 -9.23 -10.08
C ALA A 112 -5.14 -8.77 -8.62
N LEU A 113 -5.33 -9.72 -7.69
CA LEU A 113 -5.39 -9.42 -6.25
C LEU A 113 -4.09 -8.75 -5.76
N GLN A 114 -2.94 -9.24 -6.23
CA GLN A 114 -1.63 -8.70 -5.86
C GLN A 114 -1.39 -7.30 -6.45
N GLY A 115 -1.86 -7.04 -7.68
CA GLY A 115 -1.84 -5.71 -8.28
C GLY A 115 -2.77 -4.72 -7.58
N VAL A 116 -4.01 -5.12 -7.31
CA VAL A 116 -5.01 -4.29 -6.61
C VAL A 116 -4.53 -3.95 -5.19
N THR A 117 -3.96 -4.90 -4.47
CA THR A 117 -3.39 -4.65 -3.13
C THR A 117 -2.25 -3.64 -3.18
N ALA A 118 -1.36 -3.72 -4.17
CA ALA A 118 -0.29 -2.73 -4.35
C ALA A 118 -0.84 -1.33 -4.66
N VAL A 119 -1.82 -1.22 -5.57
CA VAL A 119 -2.48 0.05 -5.91
C VAL A 119 -3.18 0.66 -4.70
N MET A 120 -3.93 -0.15 -3.95
CA MET A 120 -4.60 0.29 -2.71
C MET A 120 -3.59 0.74 -1.65
N ALA A 121 -2.49 0.00 -1.47
CA ALA A 121 -1.42 0.38 -0.54
C ALA A 121 -0.85 1.76 -0.88
N PHE A 122 -0.60 2.02 -2.17
CA PHE A 122 -0.11 3.30 -2.65
C PHE A 122 -1.13 4.43 -2.53
N LEU A 123 -2.40 4.19 -2.85
CA LEU A 123 -3.46 5.18 -2.66
C LEU A 123 -3.56 5.62 -1.19
N MET A 124 -3.56 4.67 -0.26
CA MET A 124 -3.59 4.94 1.17
C MET A 124 -2.33 5.69 1.63
N THR A 125 -1.16 5.33 1.09
CA THR A 125 0.11 6.02 1.39
C THR A 125 0.07 7.47 0.89
N THR A 126 -0.41 7.71 -0.33
CA THR A 126 -0.52 9.03 -0.93
C THR A 126 -1.53 9.91 -0.20
N MET A 127 -2.67 9.36 0.22
CA MET A 127 -3.65 10.07 1.06
C MET A 127 -3.06 10.46 2.42
N ALA A 128 -2.37 9.53 3.11
CA ALA A 128 -1.69 9.82 4.37
C ALA A 128 -0.59 10.91 4.20
N SER A 129 0.16 10.84 3.10
CA SER A 129 1.20 11.83 2.77
C SER A 129 0.63 13.20 2.41
N SER A 130 -0.49 13.26 1.69
CA SER A 130 -1.17 14.51 1.33
C SER A 130 -1.67 15.24 2.58
N ILE A 131 -2.31 14.52 3.51
CA ILE A 131 -2.70 15.09 4.82
C ILE A 131 -1.44 15.55 5.56
N GLY A 132 -0.37 14.76 5.56
CA GLY A 132 0.90 15.14 6.17
C GLY A 132 1.51 16.44 5.60
N GLY A 133 1.45 16.64 4.28
CA GLY A 133 1.89 17.86 3.62
C GLY A 133 1.08 19.07 4.06
N LYS A 134 -0.25 18.92 4.10
CA LYS A 134 -1.16 19.97 4.54
C LYS A 134 -0.91 20.39 5.99
N LEU A 135 -0.53 19.45 6.87
CA LEU A 135 -0.24 19.72 8.28
C LEU A 135 1.09 20.44 8.55
N VAL A 136 2.07 20.31 7.66
CA VAL A 136 3.45 20.83 7.88
C VAL A 136 3.77 22.02 6.99
N ARG A 137 3.15 22.10 5.81
CA ARG A 137 3.46 23.09 4.76
C ARG A 137 2.24 23.83 4.22
N ASP A 138 1.04 23.55 4.74
CA ASP A 138 -0.25 24.06 4.20
C ASP A 138 -0.48 23.73 2.70
N GLU A 139 0.28 22.79 2.13
CA GLU A 139 0.18 22.35 0.74
C GLU A 139 -0.27 20.88 0.66
N SER A 140 -1.28 20.59 -0.16
CA SER A 140 -1.71 19.22 -0.45
C SER A 140 -1.19 18.73 -1.80
N LEU A 141 -0.80 17.44 -1.89
CA LEU A 141 -0.48 16.80 -3.18
C LEU A 141 -1.67 16.83 -4.16
N PHE A 142 -2.90 16.93 -3.65
CA PHE A 142 -4.11 17.03 -4.48
C PHE A 142 -4.40 18.44 -4.97
N ASP A 143 -3.74 19.48 -4.45
CA ASP A 143 -3.85 20.85 -5.01
C ASP A 143 -3.16 20.96 -6.38
N LEU A 144 -2.23 20.04 -6.68
CA LEU A 144 -1.55 19.97 -7.97
C LEU A 144 -2.39 19.29 -9.07
N LEU A 145 -3.41 18.52 -8.69
CA LEU A 145 -4.30 17.82 -9.63
C LEU A 145 -5.49 18.75 -9.99
N PRO A 146 -5.87 18.87 -11.27
CA PRO A 146 -7.02 19.68 -11.69
C PRO A 146 -8.38 19.13 -11.23
N ILE A 147 -8.37 18.07 -10.41
CA ILE A 147 -9.56 17.41 -9.85
C ILE A 147 -9.67 17.89 -8.40
N TRP A 148 -10.55 18.86 -8.15
CA TRP A 148 -10.77 19.44 -6.83
C TRP A 148 -11.46 18.41 -5.91
N LEU A 149 -10.66 17.60 -5.21
CA LEU A 149 -11.13 16.73 -4.14
C LEU A 149 -11.24 17.58 -2.86
N PRO A 150 -12.42 17.75 -2.25
CA PRO A 150 -12.61 18.58 -1.06
C PRO A 150 -11.76 18.07 0.10
N SER A 151 -10.55 18.60 0.20
CA SER A 151 -9.56 18.25 1.22
C SER A 151 -9.68 19.16 2.45
N ASP A 152 -10.56 20.16 2.39
CA ASP A 152 -10.82 21.16 3.44
C ASP A 152 -11.87 20.73 4.45
N SER A 153 -12.65 19.70 4.12
CA SER A 153 -13.63 19.11 5.02
C SER A 153 -13.47 17.60 4.92
N ALA A 154 -12.36 17.09 5.46
CA ALA A 154 -12.22 15.67 5.64
C ALA A 154 -13.25 15.24 6.70
N THR A 155 -14.39 14.72 6.23
CA THR A 155 -15.39 14.07 7.08
C THR A 155 -14.65 13.08 7.95
N VAL A 156 -14.56 13.39 9.24
CA VAL A 156 -13.90 12.53 10.20
C VAL A 156 -14.66 11.23 10.23
N LEU A 157 -14.00 10.12 9.88
CA LEU A 157 -14.62 8.81 10.02
C LEU A 157 -14.95 8.65 11.51
N ASN A 158 -16.21 8.39 11.84
CA ASN A 158 -16.64 8.32 13.24
C ASN A 158 -15.68 7.39 14.01
N PRO A 159 -15.06 7.86 15.12
CA PRO A 159 -14.09 7.08 15.88
C PRO A 159 -14.61 5.69 16.27
N MET A 160 -15.92 5.57 16.52
CA MET A 160 -16.59 4.31 16.81
C MET A 160 -16.51 3.33 15.63
N ILE A 161 -16.75 3.81 14.40
CA ILE A 161 -16.69 2.99 13.19
C ILE A 161 -15.25 2.49 12.97
N SER A 162 -14.27 3.35 13.19
CA SER A 162 -12.86 2.98 13.06
C SER A 162 -12.42 1.97 14.12
N ALA A 163 -12.87 2.12 15.37
CA ALA A 163 -12.59 1.18 16.45
C ALA A 163 -13.20 -0.20 16.16
N VAL A 164 -14.44 -0.24 15.65
CA VAL A 164 -15.09 -1.48 15.21
C VAL A 164 -14.33 -2.12 14.04
N LEU A 165 -13.94 -1.33 13.03
CA LEU A 165 -13.14 -1.83 11.91
C LEU A 165 -11.77 -2.37 12.36
N MET A 166 -11.14 -1.73 13.35
CA MET A 166 -9.89 -2.20 13.94
C MET A 166 -10.08 -3.53 14.66
N LEU A 167 -11.15 -3.69 15.44
CA LEU A 167 -11.48 -4.96 16.10
C LEU A 167 -11.76 -6.06 15.08
N ILE A 168 -12.49 -5.77 14.01
CA ILE A 168 -12.73 -6.71 12.90
C ILE A 168 -11.40 -7.08 12.23
N GLY A 169 -10.51 -6.12 11.99
CA GLY A 169 -9.19 -6.37 11.42
C GLY A 169 -8.31 -7.27 12.30
N ILE A 170 -8.30 -7.02 13.61
CA ILE A 170 -7.58 -7.87 14.58
C ILE A 170 -8.20 -9.27 14.61
N ALA A 171 -9.53 -9.38 14.64
CA ALA A 171 -10.22 -10.67 14.62
C ALA A 171 -9.90 -11.44 13.33
N ALA A 172 -9.91 -10.77 12.18
CA ALA A 172 -9.54 -11.36 10.89
C ALA A 172 -8.08 -11.83 10.87
N LEU A 173 -7.15 -11.04 11.41
CA LEU A 173 -5.74 -11.45 11.58
C LEU A 173 -5.63 -12.70 12.44
N VAL A 174 -6.29 -12.73 13.60
CA VAL A 174 -6.29 -13.89 14.51
C VAL A 174 -6.84 -15.13 13.81
N VAL A 175 -7.94 -15.00 13.08
CA VAL A 175 -8.54 -16.09 12.29
C VAL A 175 -7.57 -16.58 11.23
N VAL A 176 -6.94 -15.70 10.45
CA VAL A 176 -5.99 -16.10 9.41
C VAL A 176 -4.75 -16.78 10.00
N PHE A 177 -4.23 -16.32 11.14
CA PHE A 177 -3.07 -16.93 11.78
C PHE A 177 -3.38 -18.25 12.48
N ARG A 178 -4.57 -18.42 13.08
CA ARG A 178 -4.95 -19.63 13.82
C ARG A 178 -5.64 -20.70 12.97
N LEU A 179 -6.47 -20.28 12.01
CA LEU A 179 -7.35 -21.15 11.22
C LEU A 179 -7.00 -21.15 9.73
N GLY A 180 -6.06 -20.30 9.31
CA GLY A 180 -5.62 -20.29 7.92
C GLY A 180 -4.95 -21.62 7.54
N PRO A 181 -5.27 -22.21 6.37
CA PRO A 181 -4.58 -23.39 5.87
C PRO A 181 -3.07 -23.12 5.81
N LYS A 182 -2.24 -24.13 6.11
CA LYS A 182 -0.78 -23.99 5.93
C LYS A 182 -0.51 -23.57 4.49
N ALA A 183 0.28 -22.52 4.33
CA ALA A 183 0.64 -22.01 3.03
C ALA A 183 1.47 -23.04 2.28
N GLU A 184 0.87 -23.73 1.31
CA GLU A 184 1.64 -24.49 0.34
C GLU A 184 2.08 -23.52 -0.75
N ARG A 185 3.38 -23.52 -1.08
CA ARG A 185 3.85 -22.74 -2.23
C ARG A 185 3.15 -23.29 -3.46
N ILE A 186 2.66 -22.41 -4.31
CA ILE A 186 2.06 -22.82 -5.57
C ILE A 186 3.19 -23.41 -6.42
N SER A 187 3.26 -24.73 -6.53
CA SER A 187 4.13 -25.42 -7.49
C SER A 187 3.29 -25.69 -8.73
N LEU A 188 3.67 -25.08 -9.85
CA LEU A 188 3.15 -25.47 -11.16
C LEU A 188 4.15 -26.47 -11.74
N ASP A 189 3.94 -27.76 -11.43
CA ASP A 189 4.59 -28.87 -12.15
C ASP A 189 3.96 -29.05 -13.54
#